data_AF-A0A2M7WQA0-F1
#
_entry.id   AF-A0A2M7WQA0-F1
#
_cell.length_a   1.000
_cell.length_b   1.000
_cell.length_c   1.000
_cell.angle_alpha   90.00
_cell.angle_beta   90.00
_cell.angle_gamma   90.00
#
_symmetry.space_group_name_H-M   'P 1'
#
loop_
_entity.id
_entity.type
_entity.pdbx_description
1 polymer ?
#
loop_
_entity_poly.entity_id
_entity_poly.type
_entity_poly.pdbx_seq_one_letter_code
_entity_poly.pdbx_strand_id
1 'polypeptide(L)'
;MVAGTFAMLLPGMALAASSAGGVSPLDMTATWFGIAALIIFAFAYSLVIAEEMLHLRKSKPVMVAAGLIWILVAIAFNAHGDTTTAHKLVQHNILEYAELLLFLL
;
A
#
# COMPACT_ATOMS: atom_id res chain seq x y z
N MET A 1 -14.84 -11.26 40.03
CA MET A 1 -14.35 -9.90 39.77
C MET A 1 -12.87 -9.92 39.31
N VAL A 2 -12.53 -10.73 38.29
CA VAL A 2 -11.15 -10.87 37.75
C VAL A 2 -11.11 -11.03 36.21
N ALA A 3 -12.25 -11.21 35.53
CA ALA A 3 -12.26 -11.37 34.06
C ALA A 3 -12.02 -10.06 33.27
N GLY A 4 -12.17 -8.89 33.89
CA GLY A 4 -12.06 -7.60 33.21
C GLY A 4 -10.63 -7.09 33.03
N THR A 5 -9.66 -7.60 33.79
CA THR A 5 -8.28 -7.08 33.80
C THR A 5 -7.39 -7.63 32.68
N PHE A 6 -7.76 -8.75 32.03
CA PHE A 6 -6.97 -9.32 30.93
C PHE A 6 -7.17 -8.58 29.59
N ALA A 7 -8.31 -7.89 29.41
CA ALA A 7 -8.62 -7.15 28.19
C ALA A 7 -7.78 -5.87 28.00
N MET A 8 -7.09 -5.40 29.05
CA MET A 8 -6.23 -4.20 29.01
C MET A 8 -4.82 -4.46 28.45
N LEU A 9 -4.43 -5.73 28.25
CA LEU A 9 -3.08 -6.10 27.76
C LEU A 9 -3.00 -6.32 26.25
N LEU A 10 -4.13 -6.32 25.54
CA LEU A 10 -4.13 -6.32 24.09
C LEU A 10 -4.04 -4.86 23.62
N PRO A 11 -3.05 -4.46 22.81
CA PRO A 11 -3.13 -3.21 22.09
C PRO A 11 -4.47 -3.24 21.36
N GLY A 12 -5.40 -2.38 21.77
CA GLY A 12 -6.75 -2.35 21.20
C GLY A 12 -6.59 -2.32 19.69
N MET A 13 -7.28 -3.23 18.99
CA MET A 13 -7.27 -3.24 17.53
C MET A 13 -7.73 -1.86 17.07
N ALA A 14 -6.76 -1.01 16.71
CA ALA A 14 -7.04 0.26 16.07
C ALA A 14 -7.57 -0.13 14.69
N LEU A 15 -8.89 -0.22 14.56
CA LEU A 15 -9.50 -0.17 13.24
C LEU A 15 -9.12 1.20 12.68
N ALA A 16 -8.16 1.20 11.76
CA ALA A 16 -7.90 2.35 10.91
C ALA A 16 -9.17 2.57 10.09
N ALA A 17 -10.12 3.35 10.62
CA ALA A 17 -11.14 3.99 9.83
C ALA A 17 -10.43 5.07 9.02
N SER A 18 -9.71 4.65 7.97
CA SER A 18 -9.28 5.58 6.95
C SER A 18 -10.55 6.13 6.33
N SER A 19 -10.87 7.39 6.63
CA SER A 19 -11.88 8.18 5.93
C SER A 19 -11.38 8.47 4.51
N ALA A 20 -11.07 7.43 3.73
CA ALA A 20 -10.75 7.56 2.32
C ALA A 20 -11.97 8.22 1.67
N GLY A 21 -11.85 9.52 1.42
CA GLY A 21 -12.97 10.39 1.08
C GLY A 21 -13.70 9.88 -0.16
N GLY A 22 -14.98 9.53 0.01
CA GLY A 22 -16.04 9.54 -1.01
C GLY A 22 -15.90 8.68 -2.27
N VAL A 23 -14.75 8.07 -2.55
CA VAL A 23 -14.51 7.27 -3.75
C VAL A 23 -14.33 5.82 -3.31
N SER A 24 -15.31 4.98 -3.58
CA SER A 24 -15.22 3.54 -3.30
C SER A 24 -14.08 2.94 -4.13
N PRO A 25 -12.97 2.51 -3.51
CA PRO A 25 -11.88 1.91 -4.26
C PRO A 25 -12.35 0.58 -4.84
N LEU A 26 -11.88 0.27 -6.05
CA LEU A 26 -12.12 -1.04 -6.66
C LEU A 26 -11.49 -2.10 -5.76
N ASP A 27 -12.29 -3.05 -5.25
CA ASP A 27 -11.75 -4.13 -4.43
C ASP A 27 -11.00 -5.13 -5.29
N MET A 28 -9.68 -5.12 -5.16
CA MET A 28 -8.76 -5.99 -5.88
C MET A 28 -8.08 -7.02 -4.97
N THR A 29 -8.44 -7.07 -3.68
CA THR A 29 -7.74 -7.89 -2.68
C THR A 29 -7.79 -9.39 -2.99
N ALA A 30 -8.91 -9.88 -3.51
CA ALA A 30 -9.09 -11.28 -3.90
C ALA A 30 -8.77 -11.56 -5.38
N THR A 31 -8.21 -10.60 -6.11
CA THR A 31 -7.91 -10.75 -7.55
C THR A 31 -6.49 -11.24 -7.79
N TRP A 32 -6.26 -11.84 -8.97
CA TRP A 32 -4.91 -12.24 -9.39
C TRP A 32 -3.93 -11.06 -9.41
N PHE A 33 -4.39 -9.86 -9.78
CA PHE A 33 -3.57 -8.64 -9.75
C PHE A 33 -3.12 -8.29 -8.33
N GLY A 34 -4.02 -8.37 -7.34
CA GLY A 34 -3.69 -8.15 -5.94
C GLY A 34 -2.67 -9.15 -5.40
N ILE A 35 -2.87 -10.45 -5.70
CA ILE A 35 -1.95 -11.51 -5.30
C ILE A 35 -0.57 -11.34 -5.96
N ALA A 36 -0.53 -11.03 -7.26
CA ALA A 36 0.71 -10.78 -7.98
C ALA A 36 1.47 -9.57 -7.42
N ALA A 37 0.79 -8.49 -7.05
CA ALA A 37 1.39 -7.32 -6.42
C ALA A 37 2.07 -7.70 -5.09
N LEU A 38 1.41 -8.51 -4.26
CA LEU A 38 1.97 -8.99 -2.98
C LEU A 38 3.20 -9.88 -3.19
N ILE A 39 3.19 -10.76 -4.18
CA ILE A 39 4.33 -11.62 -4.50
C ILE A 39 5.52 -10.76 -4.95
N ILE A 40 5.31 -9.78 -5.84
CA ILE A 40 6.36 -8.84 -6.28
C ILE A 40 6.91 -8.06 -5.10
N PHE A 41 6.05 -7.56 -4.22
CA PHE A 41 6.45 -6.83 -3.01
C PHE A 41 7.28 -7.70 -2.07
N ALA A 42 6.85 -8.93 -1.79
CA ALA A 42 7.58 -9.86 -0.95
C ALA A 42 8.96 -10.20 -1.53
N PHE A 43 9.02 -10.47 -2.84
CA PHE A 43 10.29 -10.74 -3.53
C PHE A 43 11.23 -9.52 -3.49
N ALA A 44 10.69 -8.33 -3.73
CA ALA A 44 11.46 -7.09 -3.63
C ALA A 44 11.99 -6.87 -2.22
N TYR A 45 11.20 -7.12 -1.19
CA TYR A 45 11.62 -7.02 0.20
C TYR A 45 12.74 -8.01 0.52
N SER A 46 12.64 -9.26 0.05
CA SER A 46 13.72 -10.23 0.15
C SER A 46 14.99 -9.77 -0.55
N LEU A 47 14.88 -9.17 -1.75
CA LEU A 47 16.03 -8.60 -2.47
C LEU A 47 16.66 -7.41 -1.74
N VAL A 48 15.87 -6.58 -1.08
CA VAL A 48 16.35 -5.47 -0.26
C VAL A 48 17.16 -5.96 0.94
N ILE A 49 16.77 -7.09 1.53
CA ILE A 49 17.52 -7.72 2.63
C ILE A 49 18.78 -8.42 2.09
N ALA A 50 18.65 -9.16 0.99
CA ALA A 50 19.76 -9.87 0.35
C ALA A 50 20.82 -8.94 -0.24
N GLU A 51 20.55 -7.64 -0.33
CA GLU A 51 21.47 -6.63 -0.83
C GLU A 51 22.80 -6.57 -0.05
N GLU A 52 22.83 -6.98 1.23
CA GLU A 52 24.08 -7.15 2.00
C GLU A 52 25.09 -8.09 1.32
N MET A 53 24.64 -9.01 0.48
CA MET A 53 25.50 -9.92 -0.29
C MET A 53 25.79 -9.42 -1.72
N LEU A 54 25.03 -8.44 -2.23
CA LEU A 54 25.04 -8.03 -3.65
C LEU A 54 25.64 -6.64 -3.91
N HIS A 55 26.06 -5.88 -2.89
CA HIS A 55 26.74 -4.57 -3.00
C HIS A 55 25.99 -3.53 -3.87
N LEU A 56 24.70 -3.71 -4.10
CA LEU A 56 23.86 -2.71 -4.76
C LEU A 56 23.55 -1.57 -3.78
N ARG A 57 22.78 -0.57 -4.24
CA ARG A 57 22.24 0.47 -3.34
C ARG A 57 20.80 0.08 -3.05
N LYS A 58 20.39 0.04 -1.78
CA LYS A 58 19.03 -0.36 -1.32
C LYS A 58 17.90 0.35 -2.06
N SER A 59 18.13 1.55 -2.57
CA SER A 59 17.15 2.28 -3.37
C SER A 59 16.85 1.65 -4.74
N LYS A 60 17.77 0.87 -5.34
CA LYS A 60 17.56 0.29 -6.68
C LYS A 60 16.49 -0.83 -6.68
N PRO A 61 16.57 -1.86 -5.82
CA PRO A 61 15.55 -2.92 -5.80
C PRO A 61 14.15 -2.38 -5.48
N VAL A 62 14.05 -1.46 -4.51
CA VAL A 62 12.78 -0.85 -4.11
C VAL A 62 12.13 -0.09 -5.26
N MET A 63 12.91 0.75 -5.96
CA MET A 63 12.37 1.56 -7.06
C MET A 63 11.88 0.71 -8.24
N VAL A 64 12.59 -0.37 -8.58
CA VAL A 64 12.17 -1.29 -9.65
C VAL A 64 10.87 -2.00 -9.27
N ALA A 65 10.76 -2.47 -8.03
CA ALA A 65 9.55 -3.12 -7.54
C ALA A 65 8.34 -2.18 -7.54
N ALA A 66 8.54 -0.93 -7.08
CA ALA A 66 7.51 0.11 -7.12
C ALA A 66 7.01 0.36 -8.56
N GLY A 67 7.92 0.42 -9.54
CA GLY A 67 7.57 0.55 -10.95
C GLY A 67 6.79 -0.65 -11.49
N LEU A 68 7.20 -1.88 -11.16
CA LEU A 68 6.50 -3.10 -11.58
C LEU A 68 5.07 -3.17 -11.01
N ILE A 69 4.90 -2.83 -9.73
CA ILE A 69 3.58 -2.78 -9.11
C ILE A 69 2.71 -1.71 -9.77
N TRP A 70 3.26 -0.54 -10.10
CA TRP A 70 2.52 0.52 -10.81
C TRP A 70 2.07 0.11 -12.21
N ILE A 71 2.91 -0.62 -12.96
CA ILE A 71 2.51 -1.18 -14.26
C ILE A 71 1.38 -2.18 -14.08
N LEU A 72 1.47 -3.06 -13.08
CA LEU A 72 0.42 -4.03 -12.77
C LEU A 72 -0.91 -3.35 -12.42
N VAL A 73 -0.87 -2.26 -11.63
CA VAL A 73 -2.03 -1.43 -11.30
C VAL A 73 -2.64 -0.81 -12.56
N ALA A 74 -1.82 -0.25 -13.47
CA ALA A 74 -2.32 0.31 -14.72
C ALA A 74 -3.03 -0.74 -15.59
N ILE A 75 -2.48 -1.95 -15.68
CA ILE A 75 -3.09 -3.07 -16.41
C ILE A 75 -4.40 -3.51 -15.75
N ALA A 76 -4.40 -3.65 -14.43
CA ALA A 76 -5.56 -3.99 -13.63
C ALA A 76 -6.74 -3.02 -13.89
N PHE A 77 -6.49 -1.73 -13.75
CA PHE A 77 -7.51 -0.70 -13.96
C PHE A 77 -7.98 -0.63 -15.42
N ASN A 78 -7.07 -0.80 -16.39
CA ASN A 78 -7.43 -0.90 -17.80
C ASN A 78 -8.32 -2.13 -18.09
N ALA A 79 -8.03 -3.28 -17.47
CA ALA A 79 -8.82 -4.50 -17.61
C ALA A 79 -10.26 -4.35 -17.08
N HIS A 80 -10.47 -3.47 -16.10
CA HIS A 80 -11.79 -3.11 -15.59
C HIS A 80 -12.48 -1.97 -16.37
N GLY A 81 -11.87 -1.47 -17.45
CA GLY A 81 -12.41 -0.40 -18.29
C GLY A 81 -12.31 0.99 -17.68
N ASP A 82 -11.58 1.14 -16.57
CA ASP A 82 -11.49 2.40 -15.83
C ASP A 82 -10.05 2.88 -15.76
N THR A 83 -9.73 3.89 -16.56
CA THR A 83 -8.38 4.48 -16.62
C THR A 83 -8.22 5.75 -15.78
N THR A 84 -9.30 6.25 -15.17
CA THR A 84 -9.29 7.59 -14.53
C THR A 84 -9.39 7.52 -13.02
N THR A 85 -10.03 6.49 -12.47
CA THR A 85 -10.23 6.37 -11.03
C THR A 85 -8.92 6.14 -10.28
N ALA A 86 -7.99 5.34 -10.82
CA ALA A 86 -6.66 5.17 -10.24
C ALA A 86 -5.92 6.51 -10.07
N HIS A 87 -5.96 7.35 -11.10
CA HIS A 87 -5.30 8.66 -11.06
C HIS A 87 -5.95 9.59 -10.03
N LYS A 88 -7.28 9.68 -10.02
CA LYS A 88 -8.03 10.51 -9.05
C LYS A 88 -7.78 10.08 -7.61
N LEU A 89 -7.77 8.77 -7.34
CA LEU A 89 -7.48 8.21 -6.01
C LEU A 89 -6.07 8.58 -5.53
N VAL A 90 -5.06 8.44 -6.40
CA VAL A 90 -3.68 8.82 -6.07
C VAL A 90 -3.54 10.33 -5.85
N GLN A 91 -4.13 11.15 -6.72
CA GLN A 91 -4.09 12.61 -6.58
C GLN A 91 -4.71 13.06 -5.26
N HIS A 92 -5.87 12.51 -4.91
CA HIS A 92 -6.53 12.83 -3.65
C HIS A 92 -5.67 12.45 -2.44
N ASN A 93 -5.09 11.24 -2.44
CA ASN A 93 -4.19 10.79 -1.37
C ASN A 93 -2.97 11.71 -1.22
N ILE A 94 -2.31 12.06 -2.32
CA ILE A 94 -1.12 12.94 -2.30
C ILE A 94 -1.47 14.32 -1.74
N LEU A 95 -2.63 14.89 -2.13
CA LEU A 95 -3.09 16.18 -1.62
C LEU A 95 -3.41 16.12 -0.13
N GLU A 96 -4.08 15.07 0.34
CA GLU A 96 -4.38 14.86 1.76
C GLU A 96 -3.07 14.71 2.57
N TYR A 97 -2.12 13.90 2.10
CA TYR A 97 -0.81 13.79 2.74
C TYR A 97 -0.03 15.11 2.73
N ALA A 98 -0.14 15.90 1.66
CA ALA A 98 0.47 17.22 1.58
C ALA A 98 -0.17 18.21 2.57
N GLU A 99 -1.50 18.21 2.70
CA GLU A 99 -2.23 19.02 3.68
C GLU A 99 -1.84 18.67 5.12
N LEU A 100 -1.76 17.37 5.45
CA LEU A 100 -1.31 16.91 6.77
C LEU A 100 0.16 17.29 7.05
N LEU A 101 1.04 17.19 6.05
CA LEU A 101 2.44 17.61 6.16
C LEU A 101 2.54 19.12 6.44
N LEU A 102 1.78 19.94 5.70
CA LEU A 102 1.77 21.40 5.85
C LEU A 102 1.15 21.83 7.18
N PHE A 103 0.15 21.11 7.68
CA PHE A 103 -0.41 21.32 9.02
C PHE A 103 0.60 21.02 10.15
N LEU A 104 1.52 20.08 9.92
CA LEU A 104 2.53 19.67 10.91
C LEU A 104 3.80 20.54 10.88
N LEU A 105 3.98 21.34 9.82
CA LEU A 105 5.10 22.26 9.62
C LEU A 105 4.82 23.63 10.26
#